data_AF-A0A2K6D2V6-F1
#
_entry.id   AF-A0A2K6D2V6-F1
#
_cell.length_a   1.000
_cell.length_b   1.000
_cell.length_c   1.000
_cell.angle_alpha   90.00
_cell.angle_beta   90.00
_cell.angle_gamma   90.00
#
_symmetry.space_group_name_H-M   'P 1'
#
loop_
_entity.id
_entity.type
_entity.pdbx_description
1 polymer ?
#
loop_
_entity_poly.entity_id
_entity_poly.type
_entity_poly.pdbx_seq_one_letter_code
_entity_poly.pdbx_strand_id
1 'polypeptide(L)'
;MQDEDEQQELTNAEDLVVTKYKMGGNIANRVLRSLVEASSSGVSVLSLCEKDDAMIMEETGKVFKKETEMKKGIAFPTSISVNNCVQDYILKEGDLVKIDFGVHMDDFIANVAHTFVVDVAQGTQVTGRKADVIKAAHLCAEAAPCLVKPGNQNTQVTDAWNKVARSFNYMPIEGILSHLWKQHVIDNPTDQQKKDHEKAEFEVYEVHAMDVLVSSGEGRAKDAGQRTTISK
;
A
#
# COMPACT_ATOMS: atom_id res chain seq x y z
N MET A 1 38.71 2.14 -13.95
CA MET A 1 37.59 1.86 -14.85
C MET A 1 37.28 0.40 -14.62
N GLN A 2 36.43 0.13 -13.64
CA GLN A 2 35.90 -1.20 -13.39
C GLN A 2 34.66 -1.31 -14.28
N ASP A 3 34.65 -2.32 -15.13
CA ASP A 3 33.48 -2.74 -15.87
C ASP A 3 32.35 -2.99 -14.86
N GLU A 4 31.39 -2.07 -14.83
CA GLU A 4 30.08 -2.35 -14.25
C GLU A 4 29.46 -3.39 -15.19
N ASP A 5 29.44 -4.66 -14.77
CA ASP A 5 28.55 -5.66 -15.35
C ASP A 5 27.14 -5.03 -15.36
N GLU A 6 26.69 -4.60 -16.55
CA GLU A 6 25.29 -4.27 -16.81
C GLU A 6 24.49 -5.56 -16.54
N GLN A 7 24.11 -5.78 -15.28
CA GLN A 7 23.19 -6.82 -14.90
C GLN A 7 21.92 -6.59 -15.72
N GLN A 8 21.70 -7.48 -16.69
CA GLN A 8 20.55 -7.42 -17.57
C GLN A 8 19.29 -7.34 -16.71
N GLU A 9 18.56 -6.23 -16.87
CA GLU A 9 17.44 -5.90 -16.02
C GLU A 9 16.29 -6.88 -16.25
N LEU A 10 16.01 -7.72 -15.25
CA LEU A 10 14.88 -8.65 -15.30
C LEU A 10 13.57 -7.87 -15.26
N THR A 11 12.67 -8.15 -16.20
CA THR A 11 11.37 -7.46 -16.34
C THR A 11 10.20 -8.44 -16.31
N ASN A 12 8.97 -7.93 -16.24
CA ASN A 12 7.76 -8.75 -16.36
C ASN A 12 7.57 -9.42 -17.73
N ALA A 13 8.45 -9.18 -18.70
CA ALA A 13 8.49 -9.99 -19.92
C ALA A 13 8.88 -11.45 -19.63
N GLU A 14 9.48 -11.74 -18.47
CA GLU A 14 9.91 -13.07 -18.07
C GLU A 14 8.90 -13.74 -17.11
N ASP A 15 8.50 -14.97 -17.45
CA ASP A 15 7.54 -15.74 -16.64
C ASP A 15 8.01 -15.97 -15.19
N LEU A 16 9.32 -16.10 -14.98
CA LEU A 16 9.89 -16.29 -13.65
C LEU A 16 9.73 -15.05 -12.77
N VAL A 17 9.90 -13.85 -13.35
CA VAL A 17 9.68 -12.57 -12.66
C VAL A 17 8.22 -12.44 -12.23
N VAL A 18 7.29 -12.71 -13.16
CA VAL A 18 5.85 -12.72 -12.87
C VAL A 18 5.50 -13.74 -11.79
N THR A 19 6.16 -14.90 -11.79
CA THR A 19 5.98 -15.94 -10.76
C THR A 19 6.42 -15.45 -9.38
N LYS A 20 7.56 -14.76 -9.27
CA LYS A 20 8.06 -14.19 -8.01
C LYS A 20 7.11 -13.12 -7.45
N TYR A 21 6.61 -12.21 -8.29
CA TYR A 21 5.57 -11.25 -7.89
C TYR A 21 4.29 -11.94 -7.40
N LYS A 22 3.78 -12.93 -8.14
CA LYS A 22 2.57 -13.69 -7.75
C LYS A 22 2.77 -14.41 -6.42
N MET A 23 3.93 -15.00 -6.18
CA MET A 23 4.23 -15.67 -4.91
C MET A 23 4.29 -14.67 -3.75
N GLY A 24 4.97 -13.53 -3.91
CA GLY A 24 4.97 -12.45 -2.92
C GLY A 24 3.56 -11.95 -2.62
N GLY A 25 2.76 -11.66 -3.66
CA GLY A 25 1.38 -11.20 -3.51
C GLY A 25 0.44 -12.22 -2.86
N ASN A 26 0.64 -13.52 -3.12
CA ASN A 26 -0.14 -14.58 -2.46
C ASN A 26 0.18 -14.67 -0.96
N ILE A 27 1.45 -14.53 -0.59
CA ILE A 27 1.85 -14.49 0.83
C ILE A 27 1.26 -13.25 1.48
N ALA A 28 1.44 -12.07 0.88
CA ALA A 28 0.91 -10.81 1.42
C ALA A 28 -0.60 -10.87 1.65
N ASN A 29 -1.38 -11.34 0.67
CA ASN A 29 -2.84 -11.47 0.81
C ASN A 29 -3.27 -12.43 1.93
N ARG A 30 -2.55 -13.54 2.13
CA ARG A 30 -2.89 -14.51 3.18
C ARG A 30 -2.55 -13.95 4.57
N VAL A 31 -1.39 -13.32 4.71
CA VAL A 31 -0.95 -12.68 5.95
C VAL A 31 -1.92 -11.56 6.32
N LEU A 32 -2.29 -10.71 5.35
CA LEU A 32 -3.25 -9.62 5.54
C LEU A 32 -4.60 -10.12 6.07
N ARG A 33 -5.17 -11.17 5.47
CA ARG A 33 -6.45 -11.74 5.93
C ARG A 33 -6.36 -12.24 7.37
N SER A 34 -5.27 -12.95 7.70
CA SER A 34 -5.01 -13.40 9.07
C SER A 34 -4.89 -12.24 10.05
N LEU A 35 -4.27 -11.12 9.65
CA LEU A 35 -4.14 -9.94 10.51
C LEU A 35 -5.47 -9.22 10.72
N VAL A 36 -6.29 -9.08 9.66
CA VAL A 36 -7.65 -8.54 9.76
C VAL A 36 -8.50 -9.39 10.70
N GLU A 37 -8.44 -10.72 10.58
CA GLU A 37 -9.17 -11.65 11.47
C GLU A 37 -8.67 -11.61 12.93
N ALA A 38 -7.39 -11.32 13.13
CA ALA A 38 -6.79 -11.18 14.47
C ALA A 38 -7.03 -9.79 15.10
N SER A 39 -7.60 -8.83 14.37
CA SER A 39 -7.78 -7.45 14.81
C SER A 39 -9.13 -7.26 15.49
N SER A 40 -9.16 -7.39 16.83
CA SER A 40 -10.33 -7.11 17.66
C SER A 40 -10.04 -6.07 18.74
N SER A 41 -11.09 -5.52 19.35
CA SER A 41 -10.98 -4.65 20.52
C SER A 41 -10.13 -5.30 21.62
N GLY A 42 -9.24 -4.53 22.24
CA GLY A 42 -8.30 -4.98 23.26
C GLY A 42 -6.95 -5.50 22.72
N VAL A 43 -6.80 -5.69 21.40
CA VAL A 43 -5.53 -6.14 20.80
C VAL A 43 -4.56 -4.96 20.66
N SER A 44 -3.28 -5.20 20.95
CA SER A 44 -2.22 -4.20 20.80
C SER A 44 -1.76 -4.11 19.35
N VAL A 45 -1.65 -2.88 18.83
CA VAL A 45 -1.08 -2.60 17.50
C VAL A 45 0.34 -3.16 17.39
N LEU A 46 1.19 -3.00 18.42
CA LEU A 46 2.55 -3.54 18.42
C LEU A 46 2.55 -5.06 18.23
N SER A 47 1.67 -5.77 18.94
CA SER A 47 1.60 -7.23 18.84
C SER A 47 1.12 -7.71 17.47
N LEU A 48 0.30 -6.91 16.77
CA LEU A 48 -0.12 -7.20 15.41
C LEU A 48 1.03 -6.98 14.43
N CYS A 49 1.80 -5.89 14.56
CA CYS A 49 3.00 -5.66 13.75
C CYS A 49 4.03 -6.79 13.91
N GLU A 50 4.34 -7.18 15.15
CA GLU A 50 5.28 -8.28 15.43
C GLU A 50 4.78 -9.62 14.87
N LYS A 51 3.47 -9.88 14.97
CA LYS A 51 2.85 -11.09 14.44
C LYS A 51 2.95 -11.15 12.92
N ASP A 52 2.65 -10.05 12.24
CA ASP A 52 2.65 -9.97 10.78
C ASP A 52 4.07 -10.17 10.22
N ASP A 53 5.04 -9.42 10.74
CA ASP A 53 6.45 -9.53 10.35
C ASP A 53 6.97 -10.98 10.56
N ALA A 54 6.61 -11.63 11.68
CA ALA A 54 6.95 -13.02 11.93
C ALA A 54 6.29 -13.98 10.92
N MET A 55 5.02 -13.77 10.58
CA MET A 55 4.31 -14.57 9.57
C MET A 55 4.91 -14.40 8.18
N ILE A 56 5.32 -13.18 7.79
CA ILE A 56 6.01 -12.94 6.52
C ILE A 56 7.31 -13.74 6.47
N MET A 57 8.15 -13.65 7.51
CA MET A 57 9.42 -14.37 7.57
C MET A 57 9.21 -15.90 7.54
N GLU A 58 8.19 -16.40 8.24
CA GLU A 58 7.85 -17.83 8.23
C GLU A 58 7.41 -18.30 6.84
N GLU A 59 6.48 -17.59 6.20
CA GLU A 59 5.91 -17.99 4.91
C GLU A 59 6.89 -17.85 3.75
N THR A 60 7.72 -16.80 3.76
CA THR A 60 8.80 -16.63 2.77
C THR A 60 9.88 -17.69 2.95
N GLY A 61 10.16 -18.14 4.17
CA GLY A 61 11.06 -19.27 4.46
C GLY A 61 10.56 -20.63 3.96
N LYS A 62 9.26 -20.79 3.66
CA LYS A 62 8.68 -22.04 3.14
C LYS A 62 8.92 -22.25 1.63
N VAL A 63 9.19 -21.18 0.88
CA VAL A 63 9.36 -21.21 -0.58
C VAL A 63 10.83 -21.06 -0.99
N PHE A 64 11.20 -21.53 -2.18
CA PHE A 64 12.57 -21.42 -2.71
C PHE A 64 13.67 -21.92 -1.74
N LYS A 65 13.42 -23.01 -1.01
CA LYS A 65 14.37 -23.52 0.02
C LYS A 65 15.71 -24.01 -0.53
N LYS A 66 15.72 -24.40 -1.82
CA LYS A 66 16.94 -24.86 -2.51
C LYS A 66 17.80 -23.71 -3.01
N GLU A 67 17.25 -22.50 -3.06
CA GLU A 67 17.92 -21.30 -3.55
C GLU A 67 18.38 -20.50 -2.34
N THR A 68 19.53 -20.89 -1.79
CA THR A 68 20.06 -20.35 -0.52
C THR A 68 20.55 -18.91 -0.61
N GLU A 69 20.84 -18.43 -1.82
CA GLU A 69 21.30 -17.06 -2.08
C GLU A 69 20.16 -16.10 -2.43
N MET A 70 18.94 -16.61 -2.67
CA MET A 70 17.78 -15.80 -2.99
C MET A 70 17.33 -15.00 -1.76
N LYS A 71 17.29 -13.67 -1.90
CA LYS A 71 16.74 -12.78 -0.87
C LYS A 71 15.22 -12.85 -0.87
N LYS A 72 14.61 -12.94 0.31
CA LYS A 72 13.14 -12.96 0.47
C LYS A 72 12.80 -12.59 1.90
N GLY A 73 11.63 -11.98 2.09
CA GLY A 73 11.19 -11.54 3.41
C GLY A 73 10.36 -10.28 3.34
N ILE A 74 10.58 -9.40 4.33
CA ILE A 74 9.86 -8.15 4.52
C ILE A 74 10.42 -7.10 3.56
N ALA A 75 9.53 -6.52 2.75
CA ALA A 75 9.84 -5.39 1.87
C ALA A 75 9.55 -4.04 2.50
N PHE A 76 8.41 -3.97 3.18
CA PHE A 76 7.94 -2.82 3.93
C PHE A 76 7.42 -3.39 5.25
N PRO A 77 7.97 -2.96 6.40
CA PRO A 77 7.58 -3.50 7.69
C PRO A 77 6.13 -3.18 8.00
N THR A 78 5.51 -4.00 8.85
CA THR A 78 4.10 -3.84 9.15
C THR A 78 3.81 -2.52 9.85
N SER A 79 2.97 -1.72 9.20
CA SER A 79 2.49 -0.44 9.69
C SER A 79 0.98 -0.51 9.91
N ILE A 80 0.53 -0.15 11.11
CA ILE A 80 -0.89 -0.11 11.46
C ILE A 80 -1.24 1.29 11.94
N SER A 81 -2.08 1.98 11.18
CA SER A 81 -2.51 3.35 11.45
C SER A 81 -3.99 3.42 11.79
N VAL A 82 -4.34 3.91 12.98
CA VAL A 82 -5.71 3.85 13.52
C VAL A 82 -6.35 5.23 13.54
N ASN A 83 -7.52 5.39 12.92
CA ASN A 83 -8.21 6.66 12.74
C ASN A 83 -7.23 7.74 12.21
N ASN A 84 -6.96 8.76 13.02
CA ASN A 84 -6.00 9.85 12.78
C ASN A 84 -4.70 9.73 13.62
N CYS A 85 -4.42 8.57 14.25
CA CYS A 85 -3.30 8.35 15.16
C CYS A 85 -2.30 7.30 14.62
N VAL A 86 -1.02 7.45 14.99
CA VAL A 86 0.14 6.66 14.52
C VAL A 86 1.04 6.23 15.70
N GLN A 87 0.47 5.86 16.85
CA GLN A 87 1.23 5.46 18.05
C GLN A 87 0.84 4.07 18.54
N ASP A 88 1.60 3.54 19.51
CA ASP A 88 1.21 2.37 20.30
C ASP A 88 -0.23 2.56 20.81
N TYR A 89 -1.08 1.65 20.38
CA TYR A 89 -2.52 1.80 20.52
C TYR A 89 -3.15 0.43 20.76
N ILE A 90 -4.11 0.41 21.68
CA ILE A 90 -4.96 -0.75 21.91
C ILE A 90 -6.25 -0.52 21.12
N LEU A 91 -6.53 -1.43 20.18
CA LEU A 91 -7.70 -1.36 19.32
C LEU A 91 -8.98 -1.29 20.14
N LYS A 92 -9.95 -0.52 19.65
CA LYS A 92 -11.29 -0.41 20.23
C LYS A 92 -12.34 -0.71 19.18
N GLU A 93 -13.49 -1.17 19.65
CA GLU A 93 -14.67 -1.35 18.81
C GLU A 93 -14.97 -0.07 18.02
N GLY A 94 -15.21 -0.23 16.72
CA GLY A 94 -15.52 0.85 15.81
C GLY A 94 -14.31 1.64 15.31
N ASP A 95 -13.08 1.34 15.71
CA ASP A 95 -11.89 2.02 15.18
C ASP A 95 -11.69 1.76 13.68
N LEU A 96 -11.28 2.80 12.94
CA LEU A 96 -10.91 2.69 11.53
C LEU A 96 -9.42 2.33 11.43
N VAL A 97 -9.12 1.08 11.08
CA VAL A 97 -7.75 0.56 11.05
C VAL A 97 -7.26 0.45 9.62
N LYS A 98 -6.03 0.91 9.39
CA LYS A 98 -5.29 0.78 8.13
C LYS A 98 -4.08 -0.12 8.39
N ILE A 99 -4.01 -1.26 7.73
CA ILE A 99 -2.85 -2.17 7.73
C ILE A 99 -2.10 -1.94 6.42
N ASP A 100 -0.78 -1.80 6.47
CA ASP A 100 0.10 -1.66 5.31
C ASP A 100 1.43 -2.39 5.56
N PHE A 101 1.83 -3.24 4.63
CA PHE A 101 3.08 -3.98 4.66
C PHE A 101 3.46 -4.47 3.24
N GLY A 102 4.66 -4.99 3.09
CA GLY A 102 5.13 -5.54 1.82
C GLY A 102 5.98 -6.79 1.99
N VAL A 103 5.90 -7.66 0.98
CA VAL A 103 6.70 -8.89 0.89
C VAL A 103 7.55 -8.83 -0.37
N HIS A 104 8.82 -9.22 -0.30
CA HIS A 104 9.65 -9.37 -1.50
C HIS A 104 10.10 -10.81 -1.73
N MET A 105 10.21 -11.17 -3.00
CA MET A 105 10.84 -12.39 -3.50
C MET A 105 11.90 -11.99 -4.49
N ASP A 106 13.17 -12.19 -4.15
CA ASP A 106 14.32 -11.84 -4.99
C ASP A 106 14.25 -10.39 -5.48
N ASP A 107 14.01 -9.47 -4.54
CA ASP A 107 13.85 -8.04 -4.80
C ASP A 107 12.68 -7.70 -5.75
N PHE A 108 11.69 -8.60 -5.91
CA PHE A 108 10.37 -8.30 -6.49
C PHE A 108 9.33 -8.15 -5.37
N ILE A 109 8.89 -6.92 -5.12
CA ILE A 109 8.03 -6.53 -3.99
C ILE A 109 6.56 -6.59 -4.40
N ALA A 110 5.74 -7.15 -3.52
CA ALA A 110 4.30 -7.00 -3.48
C ALA A 110 3.90 -6.25 -2.19
N ASN A 111 3.49 -4.99 -2.33
CA ASN A 111 2.89 -4.19 -1.25
C ASN A 111 1.38 -4.40 -1.20
N VAL A 112 0.80 -4.32 -0.01
CA VAL A 112 -0.64 -4.30 0.17
C VAL A 112 -1.02 -3.43 1.37
N ALA A 113 -2.06 -2.61 1.18
CA ALA A 113 -2.70 -1.88 2.25
C ALA A 113 -4.22 -2.14 2.26
N HIS A 114 -4.82 -2.16 3.45
CA HIS A 114 -6.26 -2.38 3.61
C HIS A 114 -6.84 -1.58 4.77
N THR A 115 -8.07 -1.09 4.59
CA THR A 115 -8.81 -0.33 5.60
C THR A 115 -10.09 -1.04 6.00
N PHE A 116 -10.33 -1.19 7.30
CA PHE A 116 -11.55 -1.79 7.85
C PHE A 116 -11.93 -1.16 9.18
N VAL A 117 -13.11 -1.53 9.70
CA VAL A 117 -13.60 -1.09 11.01
C VAL A 117 -13.61 -2.27 11.98
N VAL A 118 -13.05 -2.08 13.17
CA VAL A 118 -12.93 -3.12 14.21
C VAL A 118 -14.30 -3.49 14.78
N ASP A 119 -14.53 -4.79 14.97
CA ASP A 119 -15.68 -5.39 15.67
C ASP A 119 -17.06 -4.91 15.16
N VAL A 120 -17.22 -4.76 13.84
CA VAL A 120 -18.55 -4.51 13.25
C VAL A 120 -19.39 -5.78 13.38
N ALA A 121 -20.42 -5.73 14.23
CA ALA A 121 -21.31 -6.87 14.46
C ALA A 121 -21.97 -7.36 13.16
N GLN A 122 -22.05 -8.68 12.99
CA GLN A 122 -22.69 -9.29 11.82
C GLN A 122 -24.14 -8.81 11.70
N GLY A 123 -24.56 -8.43 10.49
CA GLY A 123 -25.89 -7.88 10.23
C GLY A 123 -26.03 -6.38 10.51
N THR A 124 -24.97 -5.72 10.98
CA THR A 124 -24.90 -4.26 11.09
C THR A 124 -24.05 -3.66 9.97
N GLN A 125 -24.16 -2.34 9.78
CA GLN A 125 -23.42 -1.61 8.77
C GLN A 125 -22.67 -0.44 9.40
N VAL A 126 -21.43 -0.21 8.95
CA VAL A 126 -20.73 1.05 9.21
C VAL A 126 -21.48 2.16 8.48
N THR A 127 -21.71 3.30 9.15
CA THR A 127 -22.43 4.45 8.58
C THR A 127 -21.68 5.76 8.82
N GLY A 128 -22.17 6.85 8.21
CA GLY A 128 -21.61 8.19 8.32
C GLY A 128 -20.21 8.31 7.72
N ARG A 129 -19.43 9.27 8.23
CA ARG A 129 -18.14 9.65 7.62
C ARG A 129 -17.15 8.50 7.42
N LYS A 130 -17.17 7.48 8.29
CA LYS A 130 -16.31 6.29 8.14
C LYS A 130 -16.70 5.48 6.91
N ALA A 131 -17.99 5.20 6.74
CA ALA A 131 -18.49 4.47 5.58
C ALA A 131 -18.20 5.23 4.27
N ASP A 132 -18.48 6.54 4.28
CA ASP A 132 -18.32 7.38 3.11
C ASP A 132 -16.84 7.45 2.69
N VAL A 133 -15.89 7.63 3.63
CA VAL A 133 -14.46 7.79 3.29
C VAL A 133 -13.85 6.46 2.83
N ILE A 134 -14.25 5.34 3.45
CA ILE A 134 -13.87 4.00 3.00
C ILE A 134 -14.39 3.77 1.58
N LYS A 135 -15.65 4.12 1.31
CA LYS A 135 -16.24 3.93 -0.02
C LYS A 135 -15.58 4.80 -1.08
N ALA A 136 -15.27 6.05 -0.75
CA ALA A 136 -14.53 6.95 -1.63
C ALA A 136 -13.14 6.39 -1.97
N ALA A 137 -12.36 5.96 -0.97
CA ALA A 137 -11.05 5.36 -1.19
C ALA A 137 -11.13 4.07 -2.01
N HIS A 138 -12.09 3.20 -1.72
CA HIS A 138 -12.29 1.97 -2.47
C HIS A 138 -12.66 2.23 -3.94
N LEU A 139 -13.53 3.20 -4.22
CA LEU A 139 -13.86 3.57 -5.61
C LEU A 139 -12.69 4.19 -6.35
N CYS A 140 -11.82 4.94 -5.68
CA CYS A 140 -10.55 5.40 -6.25
C CYS A 140 -9.64 4.21 -6.61
N ALA A 141 -9.53 3.22 -5.71
CA ALA A 141 -8.75 2.01 -5.96
C ALA A 141 -9.31 1.21 -7.15
N GLU A 142 -10.63 1.07 -7.28
CA GLU A 142 -11.27 0.40 -8.43
C GLU A 142 -11.09 1.17 -9.75
N ALA A 143 -10.92 2.50 -9.69
CA ALA A 143 -10.62 3.30 -10.89
C ALA A 143 -9.18 3.09 -11.39
N ALA A 144 -8.24 2.71 -10.51
CA ALA A 144 -6.83 2.62 -10.85
C ALA A 144 -6.54 1.55 -11.93
N PRO A 145 -7.01 0.29 -11.85
CA PRO A 145 -6.81 -0.71 -12.90
C PRO A 145 -7.35 -0.32 -14.28
N CYS A 146 -8.34 0.58 -14.33
CA CYS A 146 -8.90 1.07 -15.59
C CYS A 146 -8.04 2.16 -16.27
N LEU A 147 -7.23 2.86 -15.47
CA LEU A 147 -6.49 4.06 -15.86
C LEU A 147 -4.97 3.83 -15.90
N VAL A 148 -4.44 2.96 -15.06
CA VAL A 148 -3.02 2.58 -15.01
C VAL A 148 -2.77 1.47 -16.04
N LYS A 149 -2.62 1.89 -17.29
CA LYS A 149 -2.39 1.01 -18.44
C LYS A 149 -1.52 1.70 -19.48
N PRO A 150 -0.82 0.94 -20.34
CA PRO A 150 0.07 1.51 -21.35
C PRO A 150 -0.60 2.59 -22.19
N GLY A 151 0.08 3.72 -22.37
CA GLY A 151 -0.40 4.87 -23.15
C GLY A 151 -1.25 5.89 -22.36
N ASN A 152 -1.66 5.57 -21.14
CA ASN A 152 -2.30 6.53 -20.25
C ASN A 152 -1.25 7.30 -19.44
N GLN A 153 -1.66 8.46 -18.90
CA GLN A 153 -0.78 9.30 -18.07
C GLN A 153 -1.22 9.29 -16.60
N ASN A 154 -0.25 9.46 -15.69
CA ASN A 154 -0.49 9.60 -14.25
C ASN A 154 -1.53 10.68 -13.90
N THR A 155 -1.53 11.80 -14.63
CA THR A 155 -2.53 12.88 -14.46
C THR A 155 -3.98 12.43 -14.62
N GLN A 156 -4.25 11.41 -15.43
CA GLN A 156 -5.60 10.87 -15.60
C GLN A 156 -6.08 10.15 -14.32
N VAL A 157 -5.16 9.47 -13.62
CA VAL A 157 -5.42 8.81 -12.33
C VAL A 157 -5.72 9.87 -11.27
N THR A 158 -4.88 10.90 -11.17
CA THR A 158 -5.07 12.05 -10.28
C THR A 158 -6.43 12.71 -10.46
N ASP A 159 -6.81 12.99 -11.70
CA ASP A 159 -8.08 13.65 -12.02
C ASP A 159 -9.29 12.78 -11.66
N ALA A 160 -9.20 11.47 -11.91
CA ALA A 160 -10.26 10.52 -11.58
C ALA A 160 -10.43 10.39 -10.06
N TRP A 161 -9.34 10.22 -9.31
CA TRP A 161 -9.39 10.13 -7.85
C TRP A 161 -9.93 11.41 -7.22
N ASN A 162 -9.54 12.59 -7.73
CA ASN A 162 -10.10 13.86 -7.28
C ASN A 162 -11.62 13.96 -7.53
N LYS A 163 -12.10 13.51 -8.71
CA LYS A 163 -13.55 13.49 -9.00
C LYS A 163 -14.32 12.54 -8.09
N VAL A 164 -13.79 11.32 -7.88
CA VAL A 164 -14.41 10.31 -7.02
C VAL A 164 -14.49 10.82 -5.58
N ALA A 165 -13.36 11.23 -4.99
CA ALA A 165 -13.32 11.70 -3.61
C ALA A 165 -14.24 12.91 -3.38
N ARG A 166 -14.27 13.88 -4.33
CA ARG A 166 -15.13 15.05 -4.23
C ARG A 166 -16.62 14.73 -4.29
N SER A 167 -17.03 13.64 -4.95
CA SER A 167 -18.44 13.21 -4.92
C SER A 167 -18.93 12.81 -3.52
N PHE A 168 -18.00 12.51 -2.61
CA PHE A 168 -18.26 12.25 -1.19
C PHE A 168 -17.94 13.46 -0.29
N ASN A 169 -17.62 14.63 -0.87
CA ASN A 169 -17.10 15.82 -0.17
C ASN A 169 -15.77 15.58 0.58
N TYR A 170 -14.93 14.69 0.04
CA TYR A 170 -13.62 14.34 0.59
C TYR A 170 -12.49 14.66 -0.37
N MET A 171 -11.26 14.58 0.13
CA MET A 171 -10.06 14.92 -0.63
C MET A 171 -9.02 13.80 -0.51
N PRO A 172 -8.40 13.38 -1.63
CA PRO A 172 -7.18 12.58 -1.55
C PRO A 172 -6.10 13.38 -0.81
N ILE A 173 -5.21 12.69 -0.08
CA ILE A 173 -4.12 13.35 0.63
C ILE A 173 -3.15 13.96 -0.40
N GLU A 174 -2.77 15.22 -0.21
CA GLU A 174 -1.79 15.91 -1.06
C GLU A 174 -0.39 15.31 -0.88
N GLY A 175 0.33 15.13 -1.98
CA GLY A 175 1.72 14.71 -2.02
C GLY A 175 1.98 13.21 -1.91
N ILE A 176 0.94 12.37 -1.95
CA ILE A 176 1.08 10.91 -1.97
C ILE A 176 1.65 10.43 -3.31
N LEU A 177 2.54 9.45 -3.22
CA LEU A 177 3.28 8.85 -4.33
C LEU A 177 2.90 7.37 -4.47
N SER A 178 2.46 6.96 -5.65
CA SER A 178 2.46 5.55 -6.05
C SER A 178 3.83 5.23 -6.63
N HIS A 179 4.40 4.12 -6.20
CA HIS A 179 5.76 3.78 -6.59
C HIS A 179 5.74 2.91 -7.85
N LEU A 180 6.32 3.40 -8.95
CA LEU A 180 6.92 2.48 -9.91
C LEU A 180 8.10 1.84 -9.19
N TRP A 181 8.27 0.54 -9.31
CA TRP A 181 9.26 -0.18 -8.50
C TRP A 181 10.67 0.46 -8.57
N LYS A 182 11.02 1.06 -9.71
CA LYS A 182 12.31 1.73 -9.94
C LYS A 182 12.26 3.26 -9.89
N GLN A 183 11.07 3.88 -9.83
CA GLN A 183 10.88 5.34 -9.86
C GLN A 183 9.61 5.79 -9.14
N HIS A 184 9.55 7.00 -8.60
CA HIS A 184 8.35 7.48 -7.90
C HIS A 184 7.37 8.14 -8.89
N VAL A 185 6.07 7.79 -8.83
CA VAL A 185 4.98 8.44 -9.56
C VAL A 185 4.09 9.19 -8.57
N ILE A 186 3.76 10.45 -8.84
CA ILE A 186 2.88 11.23 -7.94
C ILE A 186 1.43 11.10 -8.37
N ASP A 187 0.55 10.67 -7.47
CA ASP A 187 -0.88 10.54 -7.79
C ASP A 187 -1.72 11.75 -7.38
N ASN A 188 -1.25 12.58 -6.44
CA ASN A 188 -1.96 13.80 -6.05
C ASN A 188 -0.99 14.92 -5.65
N PRO A 189 -0.28 15.54 -6.60
CA PRO A 189 0.79 16.48 -6.31
C PRO A 189 0.28 17.74 -5.60
N THR A 190 1.03 18.20 -4.60
CA THR A 190 0.94 19.57 -4.06
C THR A 190 1.22 20.60 -5.16
N ASP A 191 0.83 21.86 -4.94
CA ASP A 191 1.09 22.92 -5.93
C ASP A 191 2.57 23.15 -6.22
N GLN A 192 3.45 22.83 -5.27
CA GLN A 192 4.89 22.83 -5.50
C GLN A 192 5.30 21.64 -6.38
N GLN A 193 4.86 20.43 -6.03
CA GLN A 193 5.15 19.23 -6.82
C GLN A 193 4.64 19.32 -8.26
N LYS A 194 3.50 19.99 -8.51
CA LYS A 194 3.00 20.21 -9.89
C LYS A 194 3.96 21.02 -10.76
N LYS A 195 4.79 21.89 -10.17
CA LYS A 195 5.78 22.68 -10.90
C LYS A 195 7.06 21.89 -11.14
N ASP A 196 7.35 20.94 -10.26
CA ASP A 196 8.61 20.22 -10.22
C ASP A 196 8.52 18.80 -10.84
N HIS A 197 7.31 18.27 -11.06
CA HIS A 197 7.10 16.92 -11.61
C HIS A 197 6.69 16.90 -13.08
N GLU A 198 7.34 15.99 -13.81
CA GLU A 198 6.99 15.66 -15.18
C GLU A 198 5.77 14.74 -15.25
N LYS A 199 4.99 14.91 -16.33
CA LYS A 199 3.94 13.95 -16.69
C LYS A 199 4.62 12.64 -17.06
N ALA A 200 4.14 11.54 -16.48
CA ALA A 200 4.62 10.20 -16.80
C ALA A 200 3.54 9.47 -17.60
N GLU A 201 3.95 8.80 -18.66
CA GLU A 201 3.14 7.84 -19.42
C GLU A 201 3.44 6.44 -18.90
N PHE A 202 2.40 5.64 -18.70
CA PHE A 202 2.57 4.24 -18.29
C PHE A 202 3.03 3.39 -19.48
N GLU A 203 3.93 2.47 -19.22
CA GLU A 203 4.51 1.59 -20.24
C GLU A 203 4.21 0.11 -19.99
N VAL A 204 4.45 -0.71 -21.02
CA VAL A 204 4.30 -2.16 -20.91
C VAL A 204 5.41 -2.72 -20.01
N TYR A 205 5.09 -3.75 -19.23
CA TYR A 205 5.98 -4.43 -18.29
C TYR A 205 6.38 -3.64 -17.03
N GLU A 206 5.85 -2.44 -16.84
CA GLU A 206 5.99 -1.71 -15.59
C GLU A 206 5.21 -2.38 -14.43
N VAL A 207 5.68 -2.14 -13.20
CA VAL A 207 5.00 -2.55 -11.97
C VAL A 207 4.82 -1.34 -11.07
N HIS A 208 3.57 -1.04 -10.76
CA HIS A 208 3.19 0.07 -9.90
C HIS A 208 2.55 -0.45 -8.62
N ALA A 209 3.01 0.06 -7.48
CA ALA A 209 2.32 -0.04 -6.20
C ALA A 209 1.41 1.18 -6.06
N MET A 210 0.12 1.00 -6.35
CA MET A 210 -0.87 2.07 -6.28
C MET A 210 -1.32 2.31 -4.84
N ASP A 211 -1.04 3.49 -4.30
CA ASP A 211 -1.42 3.87 -2.92
C ASP A 211 -2.54 4.93 -2.92
N VAL A 212 -3.64 4.61 -2.24
CA VAL A 212 -4.86 5.44 -2.20
C VAL A 212 -5.16 5.86 -0.78
N LEU A 213 -4.86 7.12 -0.49
CA LEU A 213 -5.15 7.75 0.79
C LEU A 213 -6.18 8.87 0.61
N VAL A 214 -7.40 8.66 1.12
CA VAL A 214 -8.48 9.65 1.11
C VAL A 214 -8.76 10.11 2.53
N SER A 215 -8.84 11.43 2.71
CA SER A 215 -9.15 12.07 3.98
C SER A 215 -10.58 12.56 4.01
N SER A 216 -11.27 12.34 5.13
CA SER A 216 -12.55 12.99 5.41
C SER A 216 -12.41 14.45 5.87
N GLY A 217 -11.18 15.00 5.85
CA GLY A 217 -10.84 16.39 6.17
C GLY A 217 -10.25 17.12 4.95
N GLU A 218 -9.32 18.04 5.20
CA GLU A 218 -8.76 18.92 4.16
C GLU A 218 -7.78 18.24 3.20
N GLY A 219 -7.42 16.97 3.42
CA GLY A 219 -6.44 16.27 2.58
C GLY A 219 -4.99 16.72 2.78
N ARG A 220 -4.69 17.46 3.86
CA ARG A 220 -3.33 17.94 4.18
C ARG A 220 -2.79 17.22 5.39
N ALA A 221 -1.99 16.19 5.17
CA ALA A 221 -1.29 15.49 6.25
C ALA A 221 -0.23 16.40 6.87
N LYS A 222 -0.07 16.31 8.20
CA LYS A 222 0.96 17.04 8.96
C LYS A 222 1.59 16.08 9.95
N ASP A 223 2.90 16.20 10.11
CA ASP A 223 3.59 15.56 11.22
C ASP A 223 3.10 16.18 12.54
N ALA A 224 2.77 15.33 13.51
CA ALA A 224 2.35 15.72 14.85
C ALA A 224 3.41 15.39 15.92
N GLY A 225 4.67 15.18 15.52
CA GLY A 225 5.82 14.97 16.39
C GLY A 225 5.99 13.52 16.85
N GLN A 226 5.37 12.57 16.15
CA GLN A 226 5.57 11.15 16.39
C GLN A 226 6.98 10.76 15.93
N ARG A 227 7.60 9.83 16.68
CA ARG A 227 8.90 9.29 16.30
C ARG A 227 8.76 8.46 15.03
N THR A 228 9.50 8.82 13.98
CA THR A 228 9.67 7.97 12.80
C THR A 228 10.42 6.69 13.18
N THR A 229 9.81 5.53 12.91
CA THR A 229 10.37 4.19 13.21
C THR A 229 10.72 3.37 11.98
N ILE A 230 10.22 3.75 10.80
CA ILE A 230 10.51 3.10 9.52
C ILE A 230 11.52 3.94 8.74
N SER A 231 12.60 3.32 8.26
CA SER A 231 13.66 3.94 7.45
C SER A 231 14.13 2.99 6.35
N LYS A 232 14.66 3.53 5.26
CA LYS A 232 15.25 2.80 4.12
C LYS A 232 16.75 3.03 4.05
#